data_AF-A0A8H5AUC5-F1
#
_entry.id   AF-A0A8H5AUC5-F1
#
_cell.length_a   1.000
_cell.length_b   1.000
_cell.length_c   1.000
_cell.angle_alpha   90.00
_cell.angle_beta   90.00
_cell.angle_gamma   90.00
#
_symmetry.space_group_name_H-M   'P 1'
#
loop_
_entity.id
_entity.type
_entity.pdbx_description
1 polymer ?
#
loop_
_entity_poly.entity_id
_entity_poly.type
_entity_poly.pdbx_seq_one_letter_code
_entity_poly.pdbx_strand_id
1 'polypeptide(L)'
;MPFSSASKFLDVSPTSIVAPYDEVTVVSQRSLNALLKKAFDETPALHKVSFKAPPAGEDDDDFSGCKVIFDAPKVELQISTENRIAVLLLNIKGGSLQYLKVSGRQVSEETANVPAFTIALDVNLVVQQVPFTSLPGNIRTRFASSKDLTISKTFIDLKVASFARLRKSLTTLYGVVQDLTQTTMLTTYLEQYLKLLADNEKKFVFNYFATAPSSTAARAVYPLLSVTPTGNAVLQNLPANNSTEHTKTGEESLLAFLEMTEDGVMPRTQLPTADSNWAAGIDTRVENPVVVISKSKFLEKSIISKLTDINKRSTWIIDKAIVEATIAPPEVNYALAGHLGWQDAKESDLAWVPMSFENVPVDARVKVGGTGAWYHFKHADYRTSQSKMIYEVSQRATTENFIFVPEGIRAAGKTQIFVFGSTLVDFNTRRDFSSSSGWARNQWSTQIIFDSSKPEEPITVTTEDTVCGKTTMQTDDDEFGAKIIAPAKEQLERFEFSLRDLGTRLRRALQADWPFFIPVRGGPYYVDRAFFGKGLDFICEMKPHDA
;
A
#
# COMPACT_ATOMS: atom_id res chain seq x y z
N MET A 1 22.82 -15.50 -44.37
CA MET A 1 22.08 -14.34 -43.81
C MET A 1 21.20 -14.85 -42.68
N PRO A 2 21.15 -14.16 -41.54
CA PRO A 2 20.97 -14.81 -40.25
C PRO A 2 19.51 -14.94 -39.83
N PHE A 3 19.26 -16.00 -39.06
CA PHE A 3 18.03 -16.34 -38.35
C PHE A 3 17.54 -15.17 -37.49
N SER A 4 16.33 -14.67 -37.74
CA SER A 4 15.64 -13.83 -36.77
C SER A 4 14.88 -14.74 -35.80
N SER A 5 15.46 -14.96 -34.63
CA SER A 5 14.81 -15.58 -33.49
C SER A 5 13.59 -14.76 -33.08
N ALA A 6 12.39 -15.29 -33.35
CA ALA A 6 11.17 -14.86 -32.70
C ALA A 6 11.27 -15.19 -31.19
N SER A 7 11.74 -14.24 -30.39
CA SER A 7 11.54 -14.28 -28.95
C SER A 7 10.06 -14.03 -28.69
N LYS A 8 9.34 -15.12 -28.36
CA LYS A 8 8.06 -15.06 -27.65
C LYS A 8 8.27 -14.30 -26.34
N PHE A 9 8.06 -12.99 -26.34
CA PHE A 9 7.67 -12.29 -25.12
C PHE A 9 6.21 -12.63 -24.90
N LEU A 10 5.98 -13.67 -24.11
CA LEU A 10 4.77 -13.74 -23.30
C LEU A 10 4.84 -12.53 -22.38
N ASP A 11 4.13 -11.46 -22.72
CA ASP A 11 3.87 -10.36 -21.80
C ASP A 11 2.88 -10.90 -20.75
N VAL A 12 3.45 -11.64 -19.81
CA VAL A 12 2.78 -12.06 -18.58
C VAL A 12 2.54 -10.78 -17.79
N SER A 13 1.30 -10.63 -17.30
CA SER A 13 0.79 -9.55 -16.44
C SER A 13 1.87 -8.72 -15.71
N PRO A 14 1.74 -7.37 -15.64
CA PRO A 14 2.71 -6.53 -14.94
C PRO A 14 3.03 -7.13 -13.57
N THR A 15 4.29 -7.51 -13.36
CA THR A 15 4.72 -8.09 -12.09
C THR A 15 4.60 -7.01 -11.03
N SER A 16 3.86 -7.32 -9.96
CA SER A 16 3.81 -6.52 -8.74
C SER A 16 5.24 -6.18 -8.31
N ILE A 17 5.47 -4.92 -8.00
CA ILE A 17 6.81 -4.38 -7.78
C ILE A 17 7.20 -4.52 -6.31
N VAL A 18 6.24 -4.51 -5.40
CA VAL A 18 6.46 -4.84 -3.99
C VAL A 18 6.45 -6.33 -3.70
N ALA A 19 6.04 -7.18 -4.66
CA ALA A 19 6.18 -8.62 -4.51
C ALA A 19 7.66 -8.98 -4.28
N PRO A 20 7.97 -9.84 -3.30
CA PRO A 20 7.07 -10.79 -2.61
C PRO A 20 6.39 -10.28 -1.32
N TYR A 21 6.47 -8.99 -0.99
CA TYR A 21 5.78 -8.42 0.16
C TYR A 21 4.30 -8.17 -0.12
N ASP A 22 3.50 -8.23 0.93
CA ASP A 22 2.07 -7.97 0.83
C ASP A 22 1.75 -6.48 0.90
N GLU A 23 2.50 -5.78 1.74
CA GLU A 23 2.38 -4.35 1.98
C GLU A 23 3.77 -3.76 2.24
N VAL A 24 3.95 -2.49 1.85
CA VAL A 24 5.14 -1.71 2.14
C VAL A 24 4.71 -0.32 2.55
N THR A 25 5.02 0.09 3.78
CA THR A 25 4.90 1.49 4.18
C THR A 25 6.24 2.18 4.01
N VAL A 26 6.29 3.31 3.31
CA VAL A 26 7.52 4.11 3.18
C VAL A 26 7.37 5.47 3.84
N VAL A 27 8.46 5.94 4.44
CA VAL A 27 8.59 7.26 5.06
C VAL A 27 9.83 7.94 4.52
N SER A 28 9.74 9.21 4.11
CA SER A 28 10.90 9.94 3.61
C SER A 28 11.84 10.37 4.74
N GLN A 29 13.14 10.48 4.43
CA GLN A 29 14.12 11.03 5.35
C GLN A 29 13.75 12.45 5.79
N ARG A 30 13.15 13.24 4.89
CA ARG A 30 12.63 14.57 5.21
C ARG A 30 11.58 14.49 6.33
N SER A 31 10.61 13.57 6.24
CA SER A 31 9.67 13.31 7.32
C SER A 31 10.40 12.98 8.60
N LEU A 32 11.30 11.99 8.59
CA LEU A 32 12.06 11.57 9.78
C LEU A 32 12.82 12.73 10.43
N ASN A 33 13.42 13.61 9.63
CA ASN A 33 14.14 14.79 10.11
C ASN A 33 13.21 15.86 10.69
N ALA A 34 12.03 16.07 10.11
CA ALA A 34 11.02 16.95 10.70
C ALA A 34 10.55 16.42 12.07
N LEU A 35 10.39 15.09 12.21
CA LEU A 35 10.06 14.46 13.49
C LEU A 35 11.16 14.64 14.51
N LEU A 36 12.40 14.36 14.10
CA LEU A 36 13.58 14.46 14.94
C LEU A 36 13.73 15.89 15.46
N LYS A 37 13.65 16.88 14.56
CA LYS A 37 13.71 18.30 14.90
C LYS A 37 12.67 18.66 15.97
N LYS A 38 11.40 18.28 15.79
CA LYS A 38 10.36 18.61 16.76
C LYS A 38 10.57 17.89 18.12
N ALA A 39 11.00 16.63 18.12
CA ALA A 39 11.34 15.92 19.37
C ALA A 39 12.48 16.60 20.14
N PHE A 40 13.47 17.13 19.41
CA PHE A 40 14.53 17.97 19.98
C PHE A 40 13.99 19.29 20.51
N ASP A 41 13.19 20.01 19.73
CA ASP A 41 12.58 21.31 20.11
C ASP A 41 11.73 21.17 21.39
N GLU A 42 11.04 20.04 21.58
CA GLU A 42 10.22 19.73 22.77
C GLU A 42 11.03 19.20 23.98
N THR A 43 12.35 19.14 23.88
CA THR A 43 13.23 18.67 24.96
C THR A 43 14.23 19.77 25.37
N PRO A 44 13.82 20.72 26.24
CA PRO A 44 14.65 21.85 26.64
C PRO A 44 16.02 21.46 27.21
N ALA A 45 16.12 20.31 27.87
CA ALA A 45 17.38 19.80 28.41
C ALA A 45 18.46 19.58 27.34
N LEU A 46 18.08 19.36 26.07
CA LEU A 46 19.00 19.15 24.96
C LEU A 46 19.46 20.46 24.30
N HIS A 47 18.86 21.61 24.67
CA HIS A 47 19.07 22.89 24.00
C HIS A 47 20.27 23.66 24.52
N LYS A 48 20.60 23.47 25.80
CA LYS A 48 21.75 24.12 26.41
C LYS A 48 22.28 23.21 27.50
N VAL A 49 23.46 22.69 27.26
CA VAL A 49 24.09 21.78 28.20
C VAL A 49 25.28 22.50 28.81
N SER A 50 25.18 22.74 30.11
CA SER A 50 26.24 23.33 30.92
C SER A 50 26.68 22.29 31.94
N PHE A 51 27.92 21.85 31.84
CA PHE A 51 28.52 20.98 32.84
C PHE A 51 29.49 21.76 33.69
N LYS A 52 29.54 21.45 34.99
CA LYS A 52 30.68 21.73 35.85
C LYS A 52 31.30 20.39 36.18
N ALA A 53 32.59 20.22 35.92
CA ALA A 53 33.31 19.06 36.42
C ALA A 53 33.24 19.08 37.97
N PRO A 54 32.94 17.96 38.65
CA PRO A 54 32.94 17.93 40.11
C PRO A 54 34.34 18.25 40.66
N PRO A 55 34.44 18.93 41.82
CA PRO A 55 35.71 19.11 42.49
C PRO A 55 36.37 17.75 42.75
N ALA A 56 37.67 17.67 42.50
CA ALA A 56 38.46 16.51 42.92
C ALA A 56 38.69 16.59 44.44
N GLY A 57 37.71 16.21 45.24
CA GLY A 57 37.80 16.18 46.71
C GLY A 57 36.60 16.82 47.42
N GLU A 58 36.34 16.40 48.66
CA GLU A 58 35.22 16.81 49.52
C GLU A 58 35.32 18.25 50.08
N ASP A 59 36.23 19.08 49.56
CA ASP A 59 36.39 20.46 50.04
C ASP A 59 35.76 21.47 49.07
N ASP A 60 34.88 22.31 49.62
CA ASP A 60 34.15 23.44 49.00
C ASP A 60 35.12 24.56 48.54
N ASP A 61 36.04 24.24 47.62
CA ASP A 61 36.85 25.26 46.94
C ASP A 61 36.11 25.76 45.68
N ASP A 62 35.72 27.03 45.73
CA ASP A 62 35.09 27.84 44.65
C ASP A 62 35.91 27.91 43.33
N PHE A 63 37.09 27.27 43.28
CA PHE A 63 37.96 27.15 42.11
C PHE A 63 37.69 25.92 41.22
N SER A 64 36.63 25.16 41.48
CA SER A 64 36.35 23.89 40.81
C SER A 64 35.16 23.99 39.85
N GLY A 65 35.42 24.30 38.57
CA GLY A 65 34.38 24.14 37.58
C GLY A 65 34.79 24.49 36.17
N CYS A 66 35.44 23.54 35.49
CA CYS A 66 35.49 23.58 34.03
C CYS A 66 34.04 23.65 33.51
N LYS A 67 33.71 24.66 32.71
CA LYS A 67 32.36 24.94 32.26
C LYS A 67 32.30 24.93 30.74
N VAL A 68 31.42 24.10 30.20
CA VAL A 68 31.20 24.03 28.75
C VAL A 68 29.83 24.59 28.45
N ILE A 69 29.73 25.54 27.52
CA ILE A 69 28.46 26.12 27.09
C ILE A 69 28.39 26.05 25.57
N PHE A 70 27.56 25.16 25.07
CA PHE A 70 27.24 25.06 23.64
C PHE A 70 25.77 25.35 23.38
N ASP A 71 25.50 25.94 22.22
CA ASP A 71 24.16 26.03 21.68
C ASP A 71 23.63 24.65 21.29
N ALA A 72 22.30 24.52 21.26
CA ALA A 72 21.60 23.33 20.82
C ALA A 72 22.15 22.85 19.47
N PRO A 73 22.55 21.56 19.34
CA PRO A 73 22.93 21.05 18.04
C PRO A 73 21.71 21.03 17.12
N LYS A 74 21.91 21.42 15.86
CA LYS A 74 20.96 21.06 14.81
C LYS A 74 21.18 19.57 14.52
N VAL A 75 20.12 18.78 14.70
CA VAL A 75 20.17 17.34 14.49
C VAL A 75 19.57 16.96 13.14
N GLU A 76 20.25 16.06 12.45
CA GLU A 76 19.83 15.49 11.17
C GLU A 76 20.12 13.99 11.17
N LEU A 77 19.20 13.21 10.62
CA LEU A 77 19.35 11.80 10.34
C LEU A 77 19.57 11.63 8.84
N GLN A 78 20.58 10.84 8.49
CA GLN A 78 20.83 10.39 7.13
C GLN A 78 20.65 8.87 7.05
N ILE A 79 19.78 8.42 6.15
CA ILE A 79 19.57 7.00 5.89
C ILE A 79 20.83 6.44 5.22
N SER A 80 21.43 5.42 5.83
CA SER A 80 22.64 4.77 5.30
C SER A 80 22.30 3.82 4.16
N THR A 81 23.30 3.48 3.35
CA THR A 81 23.23 2.34 2.42
C THR A 81 23.18 1.00 3.16
N GLU A 82 23.64 0.97 4.41
CA GLU A 82 23.54 -0.20 5.28
C GLU A 82 22.16 -0.32 5.92
N ASN A 83 21.55 -1.50 5.81
CA ASN A 83 20.22 -1.74 6.36
C ASN A 83 20.17 -1.55 7.88
N ARG A 84 19.13 -0.85 8.34
CA ARG A 84 18.86 -0.55 9.76
C ARG A 84 19.95 0.29 10.45
N ILE A 85 20.87 0.86 9.70
CA ILE A 85 21.84 1.82 10.21
C ILE A 85 21.49 3.17 9.62
N ALA A 86 21.55 4.20 10.45
CA ALA A 86 21.43 5.58 10.02
C ALA A 86 22.60 6.37 10.59
N VAL A 87 22.91 7.50 9.98
CA VAL A 87 23.93 8.42 10.48
C VAL A 87 23.22 9.58 11.18
N LEU A 88 23.43 9.68 12.49
CA LEU A 88 22.98 10.82 13.28
C LEU A 88 24.05 11.92 13.20
N LEU A 89 23.69 13.05 12.61
CA LEU A 89 24.52 14.24 12.53
C LEU A 89 24.11 15.23 13.63
N LEU A 90 25.03 15.52 14.53
CA LEU A 90 24.92 16.56 15.54
C LEU A 90 25.75 17.77 15.09
N ASN A 91 25.10 18.81 14.60
CA ASN A 91 25.76 20.02 14.12
C ASN A 91 25.76 21.09 15.21
N ILE A 92 26.89 21.28 15.86
CA ILE A 92 27.08 22.21 16.97
C ILE A 92 27.59 23.53 16.39
N LYS A 93 26.90 24.65 16.67
CA LYS A 93 27.26 25.98 16.15
C LYS A 93 28.56 26.56 16.72
N GLY A 94 29.11 25.90 17.73
CA GLY A 94 30.22 26.41 18.53
C GLY A 94 29.72 26.93 19.88
N GLY A 95 30.65 27.42 20.69
CA GLY A 95 30.37 27.81 22.06
C GLY A 95 31.63 28.19 22.81
N SER A 96 31.54 28.22 24.14
CA SER A 96 32.67 28.53 25.01
C SER A 96 33.03 27.37 25.91
N LEU A 97 34.33 27.17 26.08
CA LEU A 97 34.92 26.18 26.95
C LEU A 97 35.78 26.90 28.00
N GLN A 98 35.36 26.86 29.25
CA GLN A 98 36.17 27.27 30.40
C GLN A 98 36.89 26.05 30.95
N TYR A 99 38.22 26.11 30.99
CA TYR A 99 39.06 24.98 31.37
C TYR A 99 40.28 25.46 32.15
N LEU A 100 40.84 24.56 32.97
CA LEU A 100 42.11 24.78 33.64
C LEU A 100 43.25 24.37 32.73
N LYS A 101 44.09 25.31 32.34
CA LYS A 101 45.29 25.04 31.54
C LYS A 101 46.48 24.84 32.48
N VAL A 102 47.18 23.73 32.27
CA VAL A 102 48.40 23.41 33.01
C VAL A 102 49.61 23.78 32.16
N SER A 103 50.45 24.68 32.65
CA SER A 103 51.71 25.07 32.02
C SER A 103 52.85 24.93 33.03
N GLY A 104 53.53 23.78 33.00
CA GLY A 104 54.55 23.43 33.99
C GLY A 104 53.94 23.16 35.37
N ARG A 105 54.28 23.98 36.37
CA ARG A 105 53.70 23.91 37.74
C ARG A 105 52.56 24.91 37.98
N GLN A 106 52.19 25.70 36.98
CA GLN A 106 51.14 26.70 37.09
C GLN A 106 49.83 26.19 36.47
N VAL A 107 48.71 26.49 37.15
CA VAL A 107 47.35 26.22 36.68
C VAL A 107 46.66 27.57 36.53
N SER A 108 46.12 27.85 35.34
CA SER A 108 45.35 29.06 35.06
C SER A 108 44.01 28.71 34.43
N GLU A 109 42.96 29.42 34.82
CA GLU A 109 41.67 29.31 34.13
C GLU A 109 41.72 30.07 32.80
N GLU A 110 41.34 29.39 31.72
CA GLU A 110 41.22 29.98 30.40
C GLU A 110 39.82 29.74 29.85
N THR A 111 39.34 30.69 29.04
CA THR A 111 38.14 30.51 28.22
C THR A 111 38.56 30.42 26.76
N ALA A 112 38.24 29.32 26.10
CA ALA A 112 38.43 29.14 24.67
C ALA A 112 37.09 29.23 23.94
N ASN A 113 37.08 29.90 22.80
CA ASN A 113 35.99 29.81 21.84
C ASN A 113 36.18 28.55 21.01
N VAL A 114 35.13 27.73 20.94
CA VAL A 114 35.10 26.53 20.13
C VAL A 114 34.30 26.85 18.87
N PRO A 115 34.87 26.74 17.66
CA PRO A 115 34.16 27.01 16.42
C PRO A 115 33.07 25.95 16.16
N ALA A 116 32.25 26.16 15.13
CA ALA A 116 31.24 25.19 14.74
C ALA A 116 31.86 23.86 14.30
N PHE A 117 31.23 22.75 14.68
CA PHE A 117 31.67 21.40 14.30
C PHE A 117 30.50 20.42 14.21
N THR A 118 30.75 19.30 13.54
CA THR A 118 29.76 18.23 13.33
C THR A 118 30.31 16.93 13.88
N ILE A 119 29.44 16.19 14.57
CA ILE A 119 29.66 14.80 14.98
C ILE A 119 28.71 13.92 14.17
N ALA A 120 29.26 12.92 13.49
CA ALA A 120 28.49 11.93 12.76
C ALA A 120 28.61 10.57 13.45
N LEU A 121 27.47 9.99 13.84
CA LEU A 121 27.41 8.73 14.59
C LEU A 121 26.58 7.71 13.83
N ASP A 122 27.13 6.51 13.66
CA ASP A 122 26.34 5.37 13.18
C ASP A 122 25.41 4.88 14.31
N VAL A 123 24.10 4.99 14.07
CA VAL A 123 23.05 4.60 15.02
C VAL A 123 22.18 3.50 14.42
N ASN A 124 21.63 2.63 15.26
CA ASN A 124 20.74 1.58 14.79
C ASN A 124 19.29 2.10 14.76
N LEU A 125 18.54 1.68 13.75
CA LEU A 125 17.08 1.78 13.73
C LEU A 125 16.50 0.47 14.28
N VAL A 126 15.74 0.58 15.37
CA VAL A 126 15.23 -0.57 16.11
C VAL A 126 13.72 -0.59 16.09
N VAL A 127 13.16 -1.74 15.73
CA VAL A 127 11.75 -2.08 15.92
C VAL A 127 11.62 -2.88 17.21
N GLN A 128 10.79 -2.42 18.14
CA GLN A 128 10.58 -3.08 19.41
C GLN A 128 9.09 -3.19 19.73
N GLN A 129 8.64 -4.40 20.08
CA GLN A 129 7.31 -4.60 20.66
C GLN A 129 7.23 -3.94 22.04
N VAL A 130 6.14 -3.21 22.27
CA VAL A 130 5.90 -2.46 23.50
C VAL A 130 4.57 -2.89 24.12
N PRO A 131 4.55 -3.25 25.42
CA PRO A 131 3.30 -3.55 26.11
C PRO A 131 2.35 -2.36 26.05
N PHE A 132 1.06 -2.63 25.84
CA PHE A 132 0.02 -1.60 25.76
C PHE A 132 0.02 -0.64 26.96
N THR A 133 0.28 -1.15 28.17
CA THR A 133 0.35 -0.38 29.41
C THR A 133 1.52 0.62 29.46
N SER A 134 2.58 0.37 28.69
CA SER A 134 3.78 1.21 28.61
C SER A 134 3.67 2.34 27.58
N LEU A 135 2.60 2.36 26.79
CA LEU A 135 2.41 3.35 25.74
C LEU A 135 2.07 4.73 26.31
N PRO A 136 2.54 5.82 25.67
CA PRO A 136 2.10 7.17 25.98
C PRO A 136 0.56 7.30 25.88
N GLY A 137 -0.05 8.20 26.67
CA GLY A 137 -1.50 8.29 26.81
C GLY A 137 -2.25 8.49 25.48
N ASN A 138 -1.76 9.39 24.63
CA ASN A 138 -2.30 9.62 23.29
C ASN A 138 -2.25 8.37 22.39
N ILE A 139 -1.15 7.59 22.44
CA ILE A 139 -1.01 6.33 21.69
C ILE A 139 -1.99 5.28 22.22
N ARG A 140 -2.09 5.19 23.54
CA ARG A 140 -2.95 4.22 24.23
C ARG A 140 -4.41 4.45 23.93
N THR A 141 -4.88 5.70 23.96
CA THR A 141 -6.26 6.06 23.62
C THR A 141 -6.61 5.62 22.19
N ARG A 142 -5.69 5.79 21.24
CA ARG A 142 -5.91 5.39 19.85
C ARG A 142 -6.11 3.89 19.68
N PHE A 143 -5.27 3.07 20.31
CA PHE A 143 -5.36 1.62 20.21
C PHE A 143 -6.31 1.00 21.25
N ALA A 144 -7.02 1.81 22.05
CA ALA A 144 -7.89 1.32 23.13
C ALA A 144 -9.08 0.49 22.63
N SER A 145 -9.53 0.73 21.40
CA SER A 145 -10.61 -0.01 20.75
C SER A 145 -10.24 -1.48 20.47
N SER A 146 -8.96 -1.85 20.59
CA SER A 146 -8.50 -3.21 20.29
C SER A 146 -7.33 -3.64 21.19
N LYS A 147 -7.68 -4.21 22.35
CA LYS A 147 -6.73 -4.67 23.37
C LYS A 147 -5.88 -5.87 22.94
N ASP A 148 -6.29 -6.56 21.87
CA ASP A 148 -5.61 -7.75 21.36
C ASP A 148 -4.50 -7.42 20.34
N LEU A 149 -4.26 -6.13 20.09
CA LEU A 149 -3.18 -5.68 19.22
C LEU A 149 -1.82 -5.80 19.90
N THR A 150 -0.85 -6.33 19.17
CA THR A 150 0.56 -6.20 19.51
C THR A 150 1.10 -4.94 18.87
N ILE A 151 1.58 -4.01 19.69
CA ILE A 151 2.06 -2.70 19.24
C ILE A 151 3.58 -2.72 19.23
N SER A 152 4.16 -2.27 18.12
CA SER A 152 5.59 -2.06 17.98
C SER A 152 5.88 -0.59 17.76
N LYS A 153 7.06 -0.16 18.18
CA LYS A 153 7.59 1.17 17.91
C LYS A 153 8.90 1.08 17.15
N THR A 154 9.18 2.07 16.31
CA THR A 154 10.51 2.26 15.71
C THR A 154 11.16 3.51 16.25
N PHE A 155 12.43 3.40 16.62
CA PHE A 155 13.19 4.49 17.21
C PHE A 155 14.67 4.38 16.86
N ILE A 156 15.41 5.47 17.05
CA ILE A 156 16.87 5.46 17.02
C ILE A 156 17.35 4.88 18.35
N ASP A 157 18.14 3.81 18.30
CA ASP A 157 18.87 3.33 19.47
C ASP A 157 20.00 4.31 19.79
N LEU A 158 19.74 5.21 20.74
CA LEU A 158 20.70 6.23 21.18
C LEU A 158 21.63 5.71 22.27
N LYS A 159 21.37 4.52 22.83
CA LYS A 159 22.24 3.92 23.86
C LYS A 159 23.55 3.40 23.29
N VAL A 160 23.55 3.04 22.01
CA VAL A 160 24.78 2.65 21.29
C VAL A 160 25.56 3.84 20.74
N ALA A 161 25.00 5.06 20.80
CA ALA A 161 25.65 6.27 20.32
C ALA A 161 26.89 6.57 21.18
N SER A 162 28.07 6.38 20.61
CA SER A 162 29.35 6.53 21.30
C SER A 162 30.45 6.89 20.32
N PHE A 163 31.58 7.37 20.86
CA PHE A 163 32.74 7.72 20.03
C PHE A 163 33.33 6.54 19.24
N ALA A 164 33.08 5.30 19.66
CA ALA A 164 33.46 4.10 18.91
C ALA A 164 32.69 3.97 17.58
N ARG A 165 31.54 4.62 17.44
CA ARG A 165 30.70 4.64 16.24
C ARG A 165 30.80 5.96 15.46
N LEU A 166 31.90 6.69 15.65
CA LEU A 166 32.16 7.90 14.87
C LEU A 166 32.41 7.56 13.40
N ARG A 167 31.62 8.19 12.54
CA ARG A 167 31.88 8.20 11.11
C ARG A 167 32.89 9.30 10.78
N LYS A 168 34.16 8.92 10.72
CA LYS A 168 35.30 9.87 10.55
C LYS A 168 35.18 10.75 9.31
N SER A 169 34.64 10.22 8.21
CA SER A 169 34.49 10.94 6.94
C SER A 169 33.53 12.14 7.01
N LEU A 170 32.61 12.15 7.98
CA LEU A 170 31.60 13.21 8.15
C LEU A 170 31.79 14.02 9.44
N THR A 171 32.70 13.59 10.32
CA THR A 171 32.98 14.25 11.59
C THR A 171 34.05 15.33 11.40
N THR A 172 33.72 16.59 11.74
CA THR A 172 34.65 17.72 11.65
C THR A 172 35.25 18.14 13.00
N LEU A 173 34.95 17.39 14.07
CA LEU A 173 35.49 17.61 15.41
C LEU A 173 37.03 17.62 15.46
N TYR A 174 37.69 16.84 14.61
CA TYR A 174 39.15 16.72 14.59
C TYR A 174 39.79 18.03 14.07
N GLY A 175 40.54 18.70 14.94
CA GLY A 175 41.22 19.98 14.63
C GLY A 175 40.49 21.23 15.12
N VAL A 176 39.34 21.09 15.77
CA VAL A 176 38.56 22.19 16.36
C VAL A 176 39.26 22.83 17.56
N VAL A 177 39.99 22.01 18.33
CA VAL A 177 40.79 22.41 19.49
C VAL A 177 42.18 21.79 19.39
N GLN A 178 43.21 22.57 19.73
CA GLN A 178 44.62 22.18 19.59
C GLN A 178 45.28 21.78 20.93
N ASP A 179 44.71 22.23 22.06
CA ASP A 179 45.22 21.92 23.40
C ASP A 179 44.66 20.56 23.88
N LEU A 180 45.53 19.74 24.49
CA LEU A 180 45.18 18.40 24.96
C LEU A 180 44.13 18.42 26.09
N THR A 181 44.19 19.45 26.93
CA THR A 181 43.24 19.71 28.04
C THR A 181 41.89 20.15 27.48
N GLN A 182 41.88 21.03 26.47
CA GLN A 182 40.65 21.41 25.76
C GLN A 182 39.99 20.19 25.09
N THR A 183 40.81 19.35 24.45
CA THR A 183 40.35 18.11 23.80
C THR A 183 39.70 17.16 24.80
N THR A 184 40.30 17.00 25.98
CA THR A 184 39.79 16.13 27.06
C THR A 184 38.45 16.65 27.61
N MET A 185 38.35 17.96 27.81
CA MET A 185 37.10 18.59 28.30
C MET A 185 35.97 18.54 27.27
N LEU A 186 36.29 18.81 26.00
CA LEU A 186 35.33 18.69 24.91
C LEU A 186 34.82 17.24 24.77
N THR A 187 35.71 16.26 24.89
CA THR A 187 35.34 14.83 24.87
C THR A 187 34.39 14.50 26.04
N THR A 188 34.73 14.92 27.26
CA THR A 188 33.89 14.72 28.45
C THR A 188 32.49 15.34 28.27
N TYR A 189 32.41 16.57 27.76
CA TYR A 189 31.13 17.22 27.45
C TYR A 189 30.30 16.39 26.47
N LEU A 190 30.93 15.93 25.39
CA LEU A 190 30.26 15.17 24.35
C LEU A 190 29.77 13.81 24.86
N GLU A 191 30.55 13.09 25.67
CA GLU A 191 30.08 11.84 26.30
C GLU A 191 28.86 12.09 27.19
N GLN A 192 28.86 13.16 27.98
CA GLN A 192 27.72 13.51 28.82
C GLN A 192 26.51 13.96 27.98
N TYR A 193 26.73 14.65 26.85
CA TYR A 193 25.68 15.00 25.90
C TYR A 193 25.06 13.74 25.27
N LEU A 194 25.89 12.79 24.83
CA LEU A 194 25.42 11.51 24.28
C LEU A 194 24.66 10.69 25.33
N LYS A 195 25.09 10.71 26.59
CA LYS A 195 24.35 10.11 27.71
C LYS A 195 22.98 10.76 27.90
N LEU A 196 22.92 12.09 27.85
CA LEU A 196 21.65 12.83 27.96
C LEU A 196 20.69 12.50 26.80
N LEU A 197 21.22 12.32 25.58
CA LEU A 197 20.45 11.83 24.44
C LEU A 197 19.90 10.42 24.69
N ALA A 198 20.74 9.50 25.16
CA ALA A 198 20.35 8.14 25.49
C ALA A 198 19.27 8.08 26.59
N ASP A 199 19.38 8.92 27.62
CA ASP A 199 18.39 9.02 28.71
C ASP A 199 17.03 9.54 28.21
N ASN A 200 17.00 10.27 27.08
CA ASN A 200 15.79 10.80 26.45
C ASN A 200 15.31 9.98 25.24
N GLU A 201 15.89 8.80 24.97
CA GLU A 201 15.57 7.92 23.82
C GLU A 201 14.06 7.74 23.56
N LYS A 202 13.26 7.64 24.63
CA LYS A 202 11.80 7.42 24.54
C LYS A 202 11.06 8.54 23.80
N LYS A 203 11.66 9.72 23.65
CA LYS A 203 11.11 10.84 22.88
C LYS A 203 11.41 10.75 21.38
N PHE A 204 12.37 9.91 20.99
CA PHE A 204 12.84 9.76 19.60
C PHE A 204 12.20 8.55 18.90
N VAL A 205 10.87 8.46 18.98
CA VAL A 205 10.08 7.41 18.33
C VAL A 205 9.54 7.93 17.00
N PHE A 206 9.88 7.26 15.90
CA PHE A 206 9.46 7.64 14.55
C PHE A 206 8.06 7.18 14.22
N ASN A 207 7.71 5.95 14.58
CA ASN A 207 6.38 5.42 14.37
C ASN A 207 5.98 4.39 15.42
N TYR A 208 4.67 4.21 15.54
CA TYR A 208 4.04 3.07 16.17
C TYR A 208 3.23 2.35 15.09
N PHE A 209 3.28 1.03 15.07
CA PHE A 209 2.40 0.23 14.22
C PHE A 209 1.81 -0.92 15.03
N ALA A 210 0.56 -1.26 14.74
CA ALA A 210 -0.12 -2.35 15.40
C ALA A 210 -0.25 -3.56 14.49
N THR A 211 -0.05 -4.72 15.09
CA THR A 211 -0.21 -6.03 14.46
C THR A 211 -1.33 -6.78 15.19
N ALA A 212 -2.21 -7.45 14.45
CA ALA A 212 -3.28 -8.25 15.04
C ALA A 212 -3.06 -9.75 14.79
N PRO A 213 -3.26 -10.61 15.80
CA PRO A 213 -3.34 -12.05 15.60
C PRO A 213 -4.47 -12.41 14.62
N SER A 214 -4.24 -13.44 13.80
CA SER A 214 -5.10 -13.89 12.70
C SER A 214 -6.54 -14.24 13.13
N SER A 215 -6.79 -14.51 14.41
CA SER A 215 -8.05 -15.04 14.96
C SER A 215 -8.90 -14.05 15.79
N THR A 216 -8.62 -12.74 15.77
CA THR A 216 -9.21 -11.79 16.75
C THR A 216 -10.22 -10.80 16.17
N ALA A 217 -11.15 -10.33 17.03
CA ALA A 217 -12.11 -9.26 16.74
C ALA A 217 -11.44 -7.93 16.34
N ALA A 218 -10.15 -7.78 16.61
CA ALA A 218 -9.31 -6.67 16.14
C ALA A 218 -9.38 -6.45 14.63
N ARG A 219 -9.53 -7.52 13.83
CA ARG A 219 -9.71 -7.43 12.36
C ARG A 219 -11.00 -6.73 11.92
N ALA A 220 -11.98 -6.62 12.80
CA ALA A 220 -13.21 -5.88 12.52
C ALA A 220 -13.01 -4.36 12.65
N VAL A 221 -12.06 -3.93 13.48
CA VAL A 221 -11.71 -2.52 13.73
C VAL A 221 -10.71 -2.03 12.69
N TYR A 222 -9.72 -2.85 12.34
CA TYR A 222 -8.73 -2.58 11.32
C TYR A 222 -8.78 -3.72 10.27
N PRO A 223 -9.32 -3.49 9.07
CA PRO A 223 -9.47 -4.56 8.07
C PRO A 223 -8.12 -5.10 7.58
N LEU A 224 -8.14 -6.28 6.96
CA LEU A 224 -6.97 -7.03 6.47
C LEU A 224 -6.02 -6.26 5.54
N LEU A 225 -6.46 -5.15 4.97
CA LEU A 225 -5.68 -4.26 4.11
C LEU A 225 -4.94 -3.16 4.88
N SER A 226 -5.22 -3.01 6.18
CA SER A 226 -4.61 -1.99 7.04
C SER A 226 -3.86 -2.57 8.22
N VAL A 227 -4.08 -3.85 8.58
CA VAL A 227 -3.33 -4.53 9.65
C VAL A 227 -2.22 -5.35 9.05
N THR A 228 -1.05 -5.32 9.67
CA THR A 228 0.08 -6.24 9.44
C THR A 228 -0.08 -7.54 10.26
N PRO A 229 -0.24 -8.71 9.64
CA PRO A 229 -0.04 -10.01 10.31
C PRO A 229 1.44 -10.42 10.40
N THR A 230 1.76 -11.26 11.39
CA THR A 230 3.08 -11.90 11.62
C THR A 230 4.20 -11.03 12.17
N GLY A 231 3.97 -10.26 13.24
CA GLY A 231 4.91 -10.03 14.34
C GLY A 231 6.32 -9.44 14.08
N ASN A 232 6.73 -9.24 12.83
CA ASN A 232 8.09 -8.96 12.38
C ASN A 232 8.01 -8.04 11.15
N ALA A 233 7.80 -6.73 11.33
CA ALA A 233 8.11 -5.79 10.24
C ALA A 233 9.63 -5.75 10.05
N VAL A 234 10.11 -5.87 8.81
CA VAL A 234 11.54 -5.69 8.49
C VAL A 234 11.73 -4.27 8.00
N LEU A 235 12.61 -3.54 8.68
CA LEU A 235 13.09 -2.26 8.17
C LEU A 235 14.12 -2.48 7.07
N GLN A 236 13.95 -1.74 5.98
CA GLN A 236 14.92 -1.61 4.91
C GLN A 236 15.19 -0.14 4.62
N ASN A 237 16.47 0.20 4.48
CA ASN A 237 16.88 1.51 4.00
C ASN A 237 16.81 1.53 2.47
N LEU A 238 16.29 2.61 1.91
CA LEU A 238 16.20 2.83 0.48
C LEU A 238 16.86 4.18 0.14
N PRO A 239 18.19 4.21 0.00
CA PRO A 239 18.91 5.44 -0.35
C PRO A 239 18.56 5.88 -1.78
N ALA A 240 18.57 7.19 -2.03
CA ALA A 240 18.41 7.77 -3.37
C ALA A 240 19.70 7.62 -4.22
N ASN A 241 19.59 7.41 -5.54
CA ASN A 241 20.77 7.39 -6.42
C ASN A 241 21.50 8.76 -6.44
N ASN A 242 22.83 8.72 -6.57
CA ASN A 242 23.78 9.83 -6.40
C ASN A 242 24.05 10.28 -4.94
N SER A 243 23.49 9.57 -3.97
CA SER A 243 24.01 9.55 -2.60
C SER A 243 25.36 8.81 -2.59
N THR A 244 26.42 9.44 -3.08
CA THR A 244 27.72 9.21 -2.43
C THR A 244 27.57 9.77 -1.03
N GLU A 245 28.08 9.09 -0.01
CA GLU A 245 27.99 9.50 1.42
C GLU A 245 28.46 10.95 1.70
N HIS A 246 28.98 11.66 0.69
CA HIS A 246 29.61 12.98 0.75
C HIS A 246 28.77 14.14 0.18
N THR A 247 27.57 13.92 -0.37
CA THR A 247 26.73 15.00 -0.93
C THR A 247 25.48 15.27 -0.09
N LYS A 248 25.15 16.56 0.08
CA LYS A 248 23.99 17.14 0.81
C LYS A 248 22.59 16.72 0.28
N THR A 249 22.49 15.63 -0.48
CA THR A 249 21.30 15.24 -1.27
C THR A 249 20.61 13.98 -0.74
N GLY A 250 20.62 13.76 0.58
CA GLY A 250 19.96 12.62 1.23
C GLY A 250 18.45 12.75 1.44
N GLU A 251 17.83 13.89 1.12
CA GLU A 251 16.41 14.16 1.42
C GLU A 251 15.42 13.24 0.70
N GLU A 252 15.82 12.62 -0.41
CA GLU A 252 14.99 11.72 -1.21
C GLU A 252 15.08 10.26 -0.74
N SER A 253 15.93 9.95 0.24
CA SER A 253 16.03 8.60 0.80
C SER A 253 14.76 8.22 1.54
N LEU A 254 14.39 6.94 1.46
CA LEU A 254 13.19 6.38 2.08
C LEU A 254 13.58 5.32 3.12
N LEU A 255 12.77 5.24 4.17
CA LEU A 255 12.75 4.12 5.11
C LEU A 255 11.52 3.29 4.81
N ALA A 256 11.71 2.01 4.46
CA ALA A 256 10.63 1.07 4.17
C ALA A 256 10.37 0.14 5.34
N PHE A 257 9.10 -0.01 5.66
CA PHE A 257 8.53 -1.04 6.52
C PHE A 257 7.99 -2.12 5.61
N LEU A 258 8.64 -3.27 5.63
CA LEU A 258 8.27 -4.43 4.83
C LEU A 258 7.32 -5.31 5.62
N GLU A 259 6.19 -5.65 5.02
CA GLU A 259 5.04 -6.20 5.73
C GLU A 259 4.45 -7.41 4.98
N MET A 260 4.15 -8.46 5.75
CA MET A 260 3.46 -9.66 5.28
C MET A 260 2.08 -9.76 5.93
N THR A 261 1.17 -10.48 5.29
CA THR A 261 -0.17 -10.73 5.79
C THR A 261 -0.51 -12.22 5.78
N GLU A 262 -1.29 -12.67 6.76
CA GLU A 262 -1.81 -14.04 6.94
C GLU A 262 -0.73 -15.13 7.08
N ASP A 263 -0.15 -15.29 8.29
CA ASP A 263 0.84 -16.34 8.63
C ASP A 263 2.01 -16.52 7.62
N GLY A 264 2.20 -15.53 6.75
CA GLY A 264 3.18 -15.53 5.69
C GLY A 264 4.60 -15.47 6.24
N VAL A 265 5.50 -16.23 5.63
CA VAL A 265 6.92 -16.17 5.97
C VAL A 265 7.51 -14.90 5.37
N MET A 266 8.19 -14.09 6.20
CA MET A 266 8.87 -12.89 5.73
C MET A 266 9.88 -13.24 4.61
N PRO A 267 9.76 -12.63 3.43
CA PRO A 267 10.71 -12.85 2.36
C PRO A 267 12.14 -12.47 2.76
N ARG A 268 13.13 -13.14 2.14
CA ARG A 268 14.56 -12.81 2.32
C ARG A 268 15.08 -11.81 1.29
N THR A 269 14.31 -11.57 0.23
CA THR A 269 14.64 -10.66 -0.87
C THR A 269 14.41 -9.21 -0.47
N GLN A 270 15.41 -8.37 -0.58
CA GLN A 270 15.26 -6.93 -0.37
C GLN A 270 14.43 -6.29 -1.48
N LEU A 271 13.72 -5.21 -1.17
CA LEU A 271 13.14 -4.35 -2.21
C LEU A 271 14.26 -3.77 -3.08
N PRO A 272 14.03 -3.59 -4.38
CA PRO A 272 14.97 -2.86 -5.23
C PRO A 272 15.06 -1.39 -4.76
N THR A 273 16.17 -0.71 -5.07
CA THR A 273 16.44 0.68 -4.64
C THR A 273 15.33 1.63 -5.07
N ALA A 274 15.18 2.78 -4.39
CA ALA A 274 14.07 3.72 -4.61
C ALA A 274 13.91 4.19 -6.07
N ASP A 275 14.98 4.18 -6.87
CA ASP A 275 14.93 4.56 -8.29
C ASP A 275 14.30 3.51 -9.20
N SER A 276 14.03 2.31 -8.69
CA SER A 276 13.22 1.33 -9.42
C SER A 276 11.78 1.84 -9.48
N ASN A 277 11.15 1.68 -10.65
CA ASN A 277 9.86 2.27 -11.07
C ASN A 277 8.68 2.22 -10.06
N TRP A 278 8.78 1.53 -8.92
CA TRP A 278 7.75 1.52 -7.89
C TRP A 278 7.74 2.73 -6.97
N ALA A 279 8.89 3.31 -6.66
CA ALA A 279 8.92 4.57 -5.90
C ALA A 279 8.87 5.80 -6.83
N ALA A 280 8.96 5.61 -8.16
CA ALA A 280 8.92 6.68 -9.16
C ALA A 280 7.57 7.44 -9.23
N GLY A 281 6.52 6.98 -8.53
CA GLY A 281 5.27 7.70 -8.32
C GLY A 281 5.12 8.32 -6.92
N ILE A 282 6.06 8.08 -6.02
CA ILE A 282 6.04 8.58 -4.65
C ILE A 282 6.70 9.95 -4.63
N ASP A 283 5.93 11.00 -4.33
CA ASP A 283 6.51 12.32 -4.15
C ASP A 283 7.29 12.37 -2.84
N THR A 284 8.59 12.08 -2.91
CA THR A 284 9.53 12.09 -1.77
C THR A 284 9.67 13.47 -1.15
N ARG A 285 9.17 14.53 -1.81
CA ARG A 285 9.13 15.88 -1.25
C ARG A 285 8.02 16.05 -0.22
N VAL A 286 7.01 15.18 -0.25
CA VAL A 286 5.90 15.19 0.69
C VAL A 286 6.34 14.51 1.98
N GLU A 287 5.98 15.11 3.12
CA GLU A 287 6.39 14.64 4.44
C GLU A 287 5.47 13.53 5.01
N ASN A 288 4.58 12.98 4.19
CA ASN A 288 3.62 11.98 4.63
C ASN A 288 4.02 10.57 4.21
N PRO A 289 3.64 9.54 4.98
CA PRO A 289 3.89 8.17 4.60
C PRO A 289 3.08 7.78 3.36
N VAL A 290 3.63 6.85 2.57
CA VAL A 290 2.93 6.20 1.47
C VAL A 290 2.88 4.72 1.76
N VAL A 291 1.70 4.12 1.57
CA VAL A 291 1.52 2.68 1.68
C VAL A 291 1.32 2.10 0.30
N VAL A 292 2.03 1.02 0.00
CA VAL A 292 1.89 0.26 -1.24
C VAL A 292 1.42 -1.15 -0.89
N ILE A 293 0.25 -1.54 -1.39
CA ILE A 293 -0.32 -2.87 -1.20
C ILE A 293 -0.16 -3.66 -2.50
N SER A 294 0.34 -4.89 -2.40
CA SER A 294 0.59 -5.71 -3.58
C SER A 294 -0.67 -5.97 -4.39
N LYS A 295 -0.52 -6.03 -5.72
CA LYS A 295 -1.57 -6.46 -6.66
C LYS A 295 -2.27 -7.74 -6.19
N SER A 296 -1.50 -8.72 -5.72
CA SER A 296 -2.03 -10.01 -5.30
C SER A 296 -2.98 -9.91 -4.09
N LYS A 297 -2.68 -9.03 -3.12
CA LYS A 297 -3.48 -8.85 -1.91
C LYS A 297 -4.66 -7.91 -2.12
N PHE A 298 -4.43 -6.76 -2.74
CA PHE A 298 -5.50 -5.79 -2.96
C PHE A 298 -6.37 -6.16 -4.15
N LEU A 299 -5.79 -6.16 -5.35
CA LEU A 299 -6.58 -6.32 -6.58
C LEU A 299 -7.13 -7.75 -6.70
N GLU A 300 -6.27 -8.77 -6.64
CA GLU A 300 -6.67 -10.15 -6.94
C GLU A 300 -7.52 -10.75 -5.81
N LYS A 301 -7.04 -10.68 -4.56
CA LYS A 301 -7.76 -11.26 -3.42
C LYS A 301 -8.92 -10.40 -2.91
N SER A 302 -8.82 -9.07 -2.86
CA SER A 302 -9.85 -8.25 -2.22
C SER A 302 -10.93 -7.76 -3.19
N ILE A 303 -10.60 -7.59 -4.48
CA ILE A 303 -11.55 -7.10 -5.49
C ILE A 303 -11.97 -8.22 -6.45
N ILE A 304 -11.04 -8.75 -7.26
CA ILE A 304 -11.36 -9.69 -8.35
C ILE A 304 -12.04 -10.95 -7.84
N SER A 305 -11.54 -11.55 -6.75
CA SER A 305 -12.15 -12.75 -6.15
C SER A 305 -13.63 -12.55 -5.76
N LYS A 306 -14.01 -11.32 -5.37
CA LYS A 306 -15.38 -10.98 -4.97
C LYS A 306 -16.28 -10.70 -6.17
N LEU A 307 -15.70 -10.28 -7.28
CA LEU A 307 -16.42 -10.08 -8.55
C LEU A 307 -16.71 -11.40 -9.27
N THR A 308 -16.06 -12.51 -8.90
CA THR A 308 -16.30 -13.86 -9.46
C THR A 308 -17.77 -14.29 -9.37
N ASP A 309 -18.51 -13.89 -8.33
CA ASP A 309 -19.94 -14.22 -8.17
C ASP A 309 -20.80 -13.61 -9.29
N ILE A 310 -20.36 -12.51 -9.91
CA ILE A 310 -21.03 -11.92 -11.06
C ILE A 310 -21.00 -12.88 -12.25
N ASN A 311 -19.88 -13.58 -12.47
CA ASN A 311 -19.76 -14.59 -13.53
C ASN A 311 -20.78 -15.71 -13.31
N LYS A 312 -20.93 -16.15 -12.05
CA LYS A 312 -21.94 -17.14 -11.69
C LYS A 312 -23.36 -16.65 -12.01
N ARG A 313 -23.72 -15.46 -11.54
CA ARG A 313 -25.09 -14.90 -11.64
C ARG A 313 -25.48 -14.45 -13.06
N SER A 314 -24.52 -14.00 -13.85
CA SER A 314 -24.77 -13.51 -15.21
C SER A 314 -24.80 -14.63 -16.25
N THR A 315 -24.26 -15.81 -15.94
CA THR A 315 -24.15 -16.90 -16.92
C THR A 315 -25.50 -17.56 -17.18
N TRP A 316 -25.87 -17.71 -18.46
CA TRP A 316 -27.03 -18.49 -18.87
C TRP A 316 -26.66 -19.95 -19.12
N ILE A 317 -27.43 -20.87 -18.56
CA ILE A 317 -27.27 -22.31 -18.75
C ILE A 317 -28.46 -22.87 -19.54
N ILE A 318 -28.16 -23.65 -20.58
CA ILE A 318 -29.21 -24.27 -21.39
C ILE A 318 -29.67 -25.55 -20.68
N ASP A 319 -30.97 -25.66 -20.39
CA ASP A 319 -31.55 -26.86 -19.79
C ASP A 319 -32.04 -27.83 -20.86
N LYS A 320 -32.70 -27.29 -21.90
CA LYS A 320 -33.37 -28.07 -22.94
C LYS A 320 -33.20 -27.40 -24.29
N ALA A 321 -32.78 -28.18 -25.27
CA ALA A 321 -32.99 -27.93 -26.68
C ALA A 321 -33.37 -29.27 -27.28
N ILE A 322 -34.66 -29.59 -27.26
CA ILE A 322 -35.17 -30.91 -27.67
C ILE A 322 -36.29 -30.74 -28.69
N VAL A 323 -36.34 -31.66 -29.65
CA VAL A 323 -37.44 -31.76 -30.61
C VAL A 323 -37.86 -33.22 -30.75
N GLU A 324 -39.15 -33.46 -30.57
CA GLU A 324 -39.81 -34.75 -30.73
C GLU A 324 -40.93 -34.58 -31.77
N ALA A 325 -40.91 -35.44 -32.80
CA ALA A 325 -41.94 -35.46 -33.83
C ALA A 325 -42.64 -36.81 -33.82
N THR A 326 -43.96 -36.79 -33.72
CA THR A 326 -44.81 -38.00 -33.83
C THR A 326 -45.36 -38.15 -35.24
N ILE A 327 -45.64 -39.39 -35.65
CA ILE A 327 -45.99 -39.72 -37.05
C ILE A 327 -47.50 -39.60 -37.30
N ALA A 328 -48.36 -39.78 -36.29
CA ALA A 328 -49.81 -39.68 -36.47
C ALA A 328 -50.57 -39.45 -35.14
N PRO A 329 -51.32 -38.33 -34.98
CA PRO A 329 -51.25 -37.14 -35.83
C PRO A 329 -49.85 -36.50 -35.78
N PRO A 330 -49.43 -35.73 -36.81
CA PRO A 330 -48.13 -35.08 -36.81
C PRO A 330 -48.10 -33.94 -35.80
N GLU A 331 -47.71 -34.24 -34.57
CA GLU A 331 -47.41 -33.26 -33.54
C GLU A 331 -45.91 -33.14 -33.37
N VAL A 332 -45.43 -31.90 -33.40
CA VAL A 332 -44.04 -31.54 -33.16
C VAL A 332 -44.01 -30.81 -31.84
N ASN A 333 -43.44 -31.48 -30.84
CA ASN A 333 -43.20 -30.90 -29.54
C ASN A 333 -41.72 -30.54 -29.49
N TYR A 334 -41.43 -29.25 -29.33
CA TYR A 334 -40.08 -28.79 -29.05
C TYR A 334 -40.06 -27.95 -27.79
N ALA A 335 -38.91 -27.99 -27.11
CA ALA A 335 -38.67 -27.17 -25.93
C ALA A 335 -37.28 -26.56 -26.02
N LEU A 336 -37.25 -25.23 -25.97
CA LEU A 336 -36.05 -24.41 -25.81
C LEU A 336 -36.18 -23.71 -24.46
N ALA A 337 -35.32 -24.09 -23.52
CA ALA A 337 -35.37 -23.58 -22.16
C ALA A 337 -33.98 -23.54 -21.54
N GLY A 338 -33.80 -22.57 -20.65
CA GLY A 338 -32.63 -22.43 -19.82
C GLY A 338 -32.93 -21.51 -18.65
N HIS A 339 -31.90 -21.26 -17.85
CA HIS A 339 -32.00 -20.38 -16.70
C HIS A 339 -30.77 -19.50 -16.56
N LEU A 340 -30.97 -18.36 -15.91
CA LEU A 340 -29.91 -17.46 -15.50
C LEU A 340 -29.31 -17.93 -14.17
N GLY A 341 -27.98 -18.04 -14.12
CA GLY A 341 -27.20 -18.41 -12.95
C GLY A 341 -26.63 -19.83 -13.03
N TRP A 342 -25.30 -19.96 -13.03
CA TRP A 342 -24.64 -21.26 -13.10
C TRP A 342 -24.41 -21.89 -11.72
N GLN A 343 -25.43 -22.57 -11.18
CA GLN A 343 -25.42 -23.02 -9.78
C GLN A 343 -24.29 -23.99 -9.43
N ASP A 344 -24.00 -24.95 -10.32
CA ASP A 344 -23.03 -26.03 -10.11
C ASP A 344 -21.61 -25.69 -10.59
N ALA A 345 -21.34 -24.43 -10.94
CA ALA A 345 -20.02 -23.97 -11.37
C ALA A 345 -18.96 -24.16 -10.28
N LYS A 346 -17.79 -24.68 -10.65
CA LYS A 346 -16.61 -24.69 -9.77
C LYS A 346 -15.92 -23.33 -9.82
N GLU A 347 -15.10 -23.04 -8.82
CA GLU A 347 -14.34 -21.78 -8.76
C GLU A 347 -13.45 -21.56 -10.00
N SER A 348 -12.86 -22.64 -10.53
CA SER A 348 -12.07 -22.60 -11.77
C SER A 348 -12.90 -22.22 -12.99
N ASP A 349 -14.18 -22.58 -13.01
CA ASP A 349 -15.07 -22.31 -14.15
C ASP A 349 -15.44 -20.83 -14.19
N LEU A 350 -15.42 -20.16 -13.03
CA LEU A 350 -15.81 -18.75 -12.86
C LEU A 350 -14.62 -17.79 -12.88
N ALA A 351 -13.40 -18.31 -13.02
CA ALA A 351 -12.18 -17.55 -12.84
C ALA A 351 -12.03 -16.41 -13.87
N TRP A 352 -11.58 -15.26 -13.38
CA TRP A 352 -11.17 -14.14 -14.23
C TRP A 352 -9.80 -14.41 -14.85
N VAL A 353 -9.71 -14.37 -16.17
CA VAL A 353 -8.48 -14.63 -16.91
C VAL A 353 -7.86 -13.31 -17.36
N PRO A 354 -6.59 -13.01 -17.03
CA PRO A 354 -5.89 -11.85 -17.57
C PRO A 354 -5.89 -11.87 -19.10
N MET A 355 -6.13 -10.72 -19.72
CA MET A 355 -6.22 -10.56 -21.17
C MET A 355 -5.29 -9.44 -21.63
N SER A 356 -4.57 -9.65 -22.72
CA SER A 356 -3.76 -8.60 -23.33
C SER A 356 -4.64 -7.61 -24.10
N PHE A 357 -4.22 -6.35 -24.17
CA PHE A 357 -5.00 -5.27 -24.79
C PHE A 357 -5.42 -5.61 -26.23
N GLU A 358 -4.57 -6.28 -27.01
CA GLU A 358 -4.81 -6.65 -28.41
C GLU A 358 -5.97 -7.64 -28.56
N ASN A 359 -6.26 -8.42 -27.53
CA ASN A 359 -7.30 -9.45 -27.53
C ASN A 359 -8.65 -8.94 -26.98
N VAL A 360 -8.69 -7.73 -26.42
CA VAL A 360 -9.94 -7.13 -25.92
C VAL A 360 -10.81 -6.72 -27.11
N PRO A 361 -12.10 -7.08 -27.17
CA PRO A 361 -12.99 -6.61 -28.24
C PRO A 361 -13.06 -5.08 -28.34
N VAL A 362 -13.18 -4.54 -29.56
CA VAL A 362 -13.17 -3.07 -29.80
C VAL A 362 -14.30 -2.37 -29.04
N ASP A 363 -15.48 -2.98 -29.01
CA ASP A 363 -16.67 -2.51 -28.29
C ASP A 363 -16.47 -2.49 -26.76
N ALA A 364 -15.63 -3.37 -26.22
CA ALA A 364 -15.20 -3.30 -24.82
C ALA A 364 -14.16 -2.18 -24.60
N ARG A 365 -13.19 -2.01 -25.52
CA ARG A 365 -12.17 -0.94 -25.42
C ARG A 365 -12.79 0.45 -25.47
N VAL A 366 -13.76 0.72 -26.33
CA VAL A 366 -14.36 2.06 -26.44
C VAL A 366 -15.12 2.50 -25.19
N LYS A 367 -15.50 1.56 -24.30
CA LYS A 367 -16.16 1.88 -23.03
C LYS A 367 -15.21 2.47 -22.00
N VAL A 368 -13.90 2.27 -22.14
CA VAL A 368 -12.90 2.68 -21.13
C VAL A 368 -11.66 3.28 -21.80
N GLY A 369 -11.19 4.43 -21.31
CA GLY A 369 -9.97 5.06 -21.80
C GLY A 369 -8.74 4.79 -20.91
N GLY A 370 -7.55 4.84 -21.51
CA GLY A 370 -6.26 4.84 -20.82
C GLY A 370 -5.51 3.51 -20.84
N THR A 371 -4.36 3.50 -20.16
CA THR A 371 -3.55 2.29 -19.93
C THR A 371 -4.04 1.55 -18.68
N GLY A 372 -3.83 0.24 -18.64
CA GLY A 372 -4.30 -0.59 -17.53
C GLY A 372 -4.31 -2.07 -17.88
N ALA A 373 -4.87 -2.88 -16.98
CA ALA A 373 -5.01 -4.32 -17.18
C ALA A 373 -6.46 -4.75 -17.37
N TRP A 374 -6.60 -5.82 -18.16
CA TRP A 374 -7.87 -6.42 -18.50
C TRP A 374 -7.98 -7.82 -17.93
N TYR A 375 -9.15 -8.13 -17.41
CA TYR A 375 -9.54 -9.48 -17.03
C TYR A 375 -10.85 -9.83 -17.74
N HIS A 376 -10.97 -11.07 -18.15
CA HIS A 376 -12.08 -11.55 -18.96
C HIS A 376 -12.61 -12.87 -18.40
N PHE A 377 -13.92 -12.99 -18.42
CA PHE A 377 -14.64 -14.23 -18.22
C PHE A 377 -15.49 -14.51 -19.46
N LYS A 378 -15.44 -15.74 -19.94
CA LYS A 378 -16.28 -16.20 -21.05
C LYS A 378 -16.82 -17.58 -20.79
N HIS A 379 -18.13 -17.70 -20.93
CA HIS A 379 -18.82 -18.97 -20.99
C HIS A 379 -19.65 -19.04 -22.26
N ALA A 380 -19.64 -20.21 -22.91
CA ALA A 380 -20.50 -20.49 -24.05
C ALA A 380 -21.09 -21.89 -23.90
N ASP A 381 -22.41 -21.96 -24.01
CA ASP A 381 -23.17 -23.21 -24.04
C ASP A 381 -23.92 -23.29 -25.37
N TYR A 382 -24.00 -24.48 -25.94
CA TYR A 382 -24.68 -24.72 -27.21
C TYR A 382 -25.31 -26.10 -27.20
N ARG A 383 -26.60 -26.15 -27.51
CA ARG A 383 -27.33 -27.40 -27.68
C ARG A 383 -28.14 -27.36 -28.96
N THR A 384 -28.18 -28.50 -29.64
CA THR A 384 -29.00 -28.72 -30.82
C THR A 384 -29.66 -30.09 -30.71
N SER A 385 -30.88 -30.20 -31.23
CA SER A 385 -31.59 -31.46 -31.37
C SER A 385 -32.26 -31.49 -32.74
N GLN A 386 -32.22 -32.66 -33.36
CA GLN A 386 -32.78 -32.90 -34.69
C GLN A 386 -33.71 -34.10 -34.66
N SER A 387 -34.84 -34.01 -35.38
CA SER A 387 -35.76 -35.13 -35.58
C SER A 387 -35.83 -35.51 -37.07
N LYS A 388 -35.44 -36.76 -37.38
CA LYS A 388 -35.57 -37.44 -38.69
C LYS A 388 -35.38 -36.54 -39.93
N MET A 389 -34.44 -35.59 -39.86
CA MET A 389 -34.06 -34.60 -40.90
C MET A 389 -35.06 -33.48 -41.24
N ILE A 390 -36.22 -33.37 -40.59
CA ILE A 390 -37.25 -32.37 -40.94
C ILE A 390 -37.27 -31.19 -39.95
N TYR A 391 -36.93 -31.44 -38.69
CA TYR A 391 -36.94 -30.42 -37.64
C TYR A 391 -35.59 -30.34 -36.93
N GLU A 392 -35.12 -29.13 -36.72
CA GLU A 392 -33.96 -28.81 -35.91
C GLU A 392 -34.30 -27.68 -34.96
N VAL A 393 -33.90 -27.83 -33.69
CA VAL A 393 -33.95 -26.73 -32.74
C VAL A 393 -32.59 -26.58 -32.13
N SER A 394 -32.13 -25.34 -31.99
CA SER A 394 -30.88 -25.04 -31.32
C SER A 394 -30.99 -23.82 -30.44
N GLN A 395 -30.22 -23.85 -29.37
CA GLN A 395 -30.03 -22.73 -28.46
C GLN A 395 -28.54 -22.53 -28.27
N ARG A 396 -28.12 -21.27 -28.32
CA ARG A 396 -26.76 -20.86 -28.03
C ARG A 396 -26.80 -19.81 -26.95
N ALA A 397 -26.01 -19.97 -25.90
CA ALA A 397 -25.83 -18.98 -24.86
C ALA A 397 -24.37 -18.56 -24.82
N THR A 398 -24.10 -17.27 -24.73
CA THR A 398 -22.75 -16.73 -24.57
C THR A 398 -22.79 -15.63 -23.51
N THR A 399 -21.99 -15.79 -22.47
CA THR A 399 -21.76 -14.77 -21.43
C THR A 399 -20.32 -14.31 -21.51
N GLU A 400 -20.12 -13.00 -21.63
CA GLU A 400 -18.81 -12.36 -21.66
C GLU A 400 -18.80 -11.19 -20.68
N ASN A 401 -17.88 -11.24 -19.73
CA ASN A 401 -17.70 -10.20 -18.71
C ASN A 401 -16.25 -9.72 -18.71
N PHE A 402 -16.06 -8.44 -18.41
CA PHE A 402 -14.78 -7.76 -18.41
C PHE A 402 -14.58 -6.95 -17.14
N ILE A 403 -13.34 -6.95 -16.65
CA ILE A 403 -12.84 -5.99 -15.66
C ILE A 403 -11.71 -5.22 -16.33
N PHE A 404 -11.75 -3.89 -16.23
CA PHE A 404 -10.63 -3.03 -16.57
C PHE A 404 -10.14 -2.28 -15.33
N VAL A 405 -8.85 -2.41 -15.04
CA VAL A 405 -8.17 -1.74 -13.93
C VAL A 405 -7.21 -0.71 -14.53
N PRO A 406 -7.44 0.60 -14.34
CA PRO A 406 -6.60 1.63 -14.92
C PRO A 406 -5.25 1.72 -14.19
N GLU A 407 -4.22 2.17 -14.90
CA GLU A 407 -2.96 2.61 -14.31
C GLU A 407 -3.00 4.12 -14.03
N GLY A 408 -2.48 4.53 -12.86
CA GLY A 408 -2.34 5.91 -12.42
C GLY A 408 -3.65 6.56 -11.94
N ILE A 409 -3.56 7.85 -11.65
CA ILE A 409 -4.70 8.73 -11.35
C ILE A 409 -5.16 9.38 -12.65
N ARG A 410 -6.44 9.27 -13.02
CA ARG A 410 -6.97 10.00 -14.19
C ARG A 410 -7.02 11.50 -13.90
N ALA A 411 -7.02 12.33 -14.94
CA ALA A 411 -6.97 13.81 -14.88
C ALA A 411 -7.97 14.50 -13.92
N ALA A 412 -9.01 13.80 -13.44
CA ALA A 412 -9.99 14.30 -12.47
C ALA A 412 -9.68 13.91 -11.01
N GLY A 413 -8.50 13.36 -10.69
CA GLY A 413 -8.18 12.89 -9.34
C GLY A 413 -8.87 11.57 -8.95
N LYS A 414 -9.36 10.81 -9.93
CA LYS A 414 -10.14 9.57 -9.70
C LYS A 414 -9.47 8.36 -10.30
N THR A 415 -9.54 7.26 -9.57
CA THR A 415 -9.18 5.92 -10.06
C THR A 415 -10.45 5.09 -10.13
N GLN A 416 -10.74 4.47 -11.29
CA GLN A 416 -12.02 3.81 -11.55
C GLN A 416 -11.81 2.42 -12.14
N ILE A 417 -12.18 1.38 -11.41
CA ILE A 417 -12.26 0.02 -11.96
C ILE A 417 -13.60 -0.12 -12.66
N PHE A 418 -13.57 -0.51 -13.93
CA PHE A 418 -14.78 -0.74 -14.72
C PHE A 418 -15.09 -2.22 -14.75
N VAL A 419 -16.35 -2.58 -14.48
CA VAL A 419 -16.83 -3.95 -14.54
C VAL A 419 -18.08 -3.96 -15.41
N PHE A 420 -18.08 -4.74 -16.48
CA PHE A 420 -19.21 -4.77 -17.40
C PHE A 420 -19.30 -6.11 -18.10
N GLY A 421 -20.47 -6.43 -18.63
CA GLY A 421 -20.66 -7.70 -19.27
C GLY A 421 -21.94 -7.79 -20.08
N SER A 422 -22.10 -8.94 -20.72
CA SER A 422 -23.30 -9.25 -21.46
C SER A 422 -23.56 -10.75 -21.50
N THR A 423 -24.83 -11.10 -21.51
CA THR A 423 -25.32 -12.46 -21.74
C THR A 423 -26.27 -12.43 -22.92
N LEU A 424 -25.92 -13.16 -23.97
CA LEU A 424 -26.70 -13.33 -25.19
C LEU A 424 -27.20 -14.77 -25.25
N VAL A 425 -28.48 -14.93 -25.56
CA VAL A 425 -29.11 -16.23 -25.80
C VAL A 425 -29.79 -16.18 -27.16
N ASP A 426 -29.27 -16.96 -28.10
CA ASP A 426 -29.82 -17.14 -29.44
C ASP A 426 -30.69 -18.40 -29.47
N PHE A 427 -31.83 -18.30 -30.13
CA PHE A 427 -32.79 -19.37 -30.32
C PHE A 427 -33.03 -19.54 -31.82
N ASN A 428 -33.04 -20.79 -32.28
CA ASN A 428 -33.32 -21.11 -33.67
C ASN A 428 -34.15 -22.37 -33.76
N THR A 429 -35.20 -22.31 -34.56
CA THR A 429 -35.99 -23.46 -34.97
C THR A 429 -36.02 -23.51 -36.48
N ARG A 430 -35.80 -24.69 -37.05
CA ARG A 430 -35.90 -24.96 -38.47
C ARG A 430 -36.88 -26.10 -38.70
N ARG A 431 -37.80 -25.88 -39.64
CA ARG A 431 -38.72 -26.86 -40.20
C ARG A 431 -38.55 -26.85 -41.72
N ASP A 432 -37.90 -27.87 -42.27
CA ASP A 432 -37.68 -28.02 -43.73
C ASP A 432 -37.10 -26.74 -44.39
N PHE A 433 -37.96 -25.90 -45.01
CA PHE A 433 -37.64 -24.62 -45.67
C PHE A 433 -37.97 -23.35 -44.85
N SER A 434 -38.66 -23.45 -43.71
CA SER A 434 -38.98 -22.32 -42.82
C SER A 434 -38.11 -22.34 -41.57
N SER A 435 -37.58 -21.20 -41.18
CA SER A 435 -36.86 -21.01 -39.92
C SER A 435 -37.44 -19.84 -39.15
N SER A 436 -37.57 -20.00 -37.85
CA SER A 436 -37.83 -18.90 -36.91
C SER A 436 -36.63 -18.77 -35.98
N SER A 437 -36.16 -17.55 -35.81
CA SER A 437 -34.96 -17.23 -35.08
C SER A 437 -35.12 -15.95 -34.28
N GLY A 438 -34.37 -15.86 -33.20
CA GLY A 438 -34.29 -14.63 -32.44
C GLY A 438 -33.37 -14.77 -31.25
N TRP A 439 -33.25 -13.69 -30.50
CA TRP A 439 -32.31 -13.61 -29.40
C TRP A 439 -32.83 -12.72 -28.29
N ALA A 440 -32.35 -12.98 -27.08
CA ALA A 440 -32.46 -12.09 -25.94
C ALA A 440 -31.05 -11.78 -25.42
N ARG A 441 -30.78 -10.51 -25.14
CA ARG A 441 -29.47 -10.04 -24.66
C ARG A 441 -29.64 -9.14 -23.45
N ASN A 442 -28.97 -9.48 -22.35
CA ASN A 442 -28.77 -8.59 -21.21
C ASN A 442 -27.39 -7.95 -21.29
N GLN A 443 -27.30 -6.64 -21.06
CA GLN A 443 -26.05 -5.91 -20.96
C GLN A 443 -26.03 -5.08 -19.69
N TRP A 444 -24.90 -5.06 -18.98
CA TRP A 444 -24.76 -4.34 -17.72
C TRP A 444 -23.37 -3.74 -17.58
N SER A 445 -23.24 -2.71 -16.75
CA SER A 445 -21.97 -2.06 -16.44
C SER A 445 -22.05 -1.38 -15.09
N THR A 446 -20.94 -1.40 -14.35
CA THR A 446 -20.78 -0.70 -13.09
C THR A 446 -19.32 -0.29 -12.90
N GLN A 447 -19.04 0.42 -11.81
CA GLN A 447 -17.72 0.92 -11.49
C GLN A 447 -17.44 0.92 -9.99
N ILE A 448 -16.18 0.70 -9.64
CA ILE A 448 -15.63 0.94 -8.29
C ILE A 448 -14.76 2.18 -8.40
N ILE A 449 -15.14 3.25 -7.71
CA ILE A 449 -14.47 4.55 -7.77
C ILE A 449 -13.71 4.80 -6.48
N PHE A 450 -12.44 5.15 -6.62
CA PHE A 450 -11.60 5.73 -5.58
C PHE A 450 -11.41 7.21 -5.93
N ASP A 451 -12.09 8.08 -5.20
CA ASP A 451 -12.18 9.52 -5.51
C ASP A 451 -11.27 10.34 -4.59
N SER A 452 -10.18 10.84 -5.18
CA SER A 452 -9.18 11.70 -4.55
C SER A 452 -9.22 13.12 -5.13
N SER A 453 -10.34 13.53 -5.73
CA SER A 453 -10.46 14.82 -6.41
C SER A 453 -10.47 16.02 -5.45
N LYS A 454 -10.65 15.77 -4.16
CA LYS A 454 -10.66 16.78 -3.11
C LYS A 454 -9.39 16.65 -2.27
N PRO A 455 -8.39 17.51 -2.50
CA PRO A 455 -7.20 17.52 -1.68
C PRO A 455 -7.58 17.79 -0.22
N GLU A 456 -6.91 17.12 0.72
CA GLU A 456 -7.07 17.32 2.17
C GLU A 456 -8.39 16.77 2.76
N GLU A 457 -9.15 16.02 1.97
CA GLU A 457 -10.28 15.22 2.44
C GLU A 457 -9.95 13.72 2.30
N PRO A 458 -10.50 12.85 3.17
CA PRO A 458 -10.39 11.40 2.99
C PRO A 458 -10.94 10.94 1.63
N ILE A 459 -10.25 9.98 1.03
CA ILE A 459 -10.68 9.37 -0.22
C ILE A 459 -12.12 8.87 -0.13
N THR A 460 -12.93 9.15 -1.15
CA THR A 460 -14.29 8.63 -1.21
C THR A 460 -14.34 7.35 -2.04
N VAL A 461 -14.76 6.23 -1.43
CA VAL A 461 -14.99 4.97 -2.16
C VAL A 461 -16.48 4.85 -2.51
N THR A 462 -16.76 4.79 -3.81
CA THR A 462 -18.12 4.65 -4.33
C THR A 462 -18.25 3.35 -5.12
N THR A 463 -19.30 2.59 -4.81
CA THR A 463 -19.74 1.41 -5.54
C THR A 463 -21.24 1.52 -5.75
N GLU A 464 -21.74 0.91 -6.80
CA GLU A 464 -23.18 0.78 -7.01
C GLU A 464 -23.76 -0.28 -6.08
N ASP A 465 -24.80 0.07 -5.33
CA ASP A 465 -25.40 -0.83 -4.34
C ASP A 465 -26.10 -2.02 -4.99
N THR A 466 -26.79 -1.79 -6.10
CA THR A 466 -27.47 -2.80 -6.92
C THR A 466 -27.24 -2.47 -8.38
N VAL A 467 -26.72 -3.43 -9.13
CA VAL A 467 -26.47 -3.31 -10.56
C VAL A 467 -27.53 -4.14 -11.28
N CYS A 468 -28.25 -3.50 -12.19
CA CYS A 468 -29.25 -4.14 -13.05
C CYS A 468 -28.81 -4.09 -14.51
N GLY A 469 -29.10 -5.15 -15.26
CA GLY A 469 -28.85 -5.16 -16.69
C GLY A 469 -30.00 -4.58 -17.50
N LYS A 470 -29.69 -4.07 -18.69
CA LYS A 470 -30.66 -3.72 -19.72
C LYS A 470 -30.84 -4.90 -20.65
N THR A 471 -32.05 -5.47 -20.68
CA THR A 471 -32.38 -6.57 -21.60
C THR A 471 -33.04 -6.05 -22.87
N THR A 472 -32.60 -6.58 -24.00
CA THR A 472 -33.18 -6.35 -25.33
C THR A 472 -33.48 -7.69 -25.98
N MET A 473 -34.42 -7.74 -26.91
CA MET A 473 -34.72 -8.93 -27.68
C MET A 473 -35.03 -8.58 -29.13
N GLN A 474 -34.87 -9.56 -30.01
CA GLN A 474 -35.29 -9.50 -31.40
C GLN A 474 -35.80 -10.87 -31.84
N THR A 475 -36.82 -10.89 -32.69
CA THR A 475 -37.38 -12.10 -33.29
C THR A 475 -37.79 -11.80 -34.73
N ASP A 476 -37.78 -12.81 -35.60
CA ASP A 476 -38.37 -12.76 -36.94
C ASP A 476 -39.83 -13.25 -36.97
N ASP A 477 -40.31 -13.81 -35.86
CA ASP A 477 -41.63 -14.42 -35.68
C ASP A 477 -42.22 -14.02 -34.31
N ASP A 478 -43.39 -13.37 -34.32
CA ASP A 478 -44.05 -12.85 -33.11
C ASP A 478 -44.51 -13.97 -32.16
N GLU A 479 -44.97 -15.09 -32.70
CA GLU A 479 -45.44 -16.23 -31.88
C GLU A 479 -44.25 -16.94 -31.23
N PHE A 480 -43.17 -17.13 -32.00
CA PHE A 480 -41.90 -17.63 -31.49
C PHE A 480 -41.32 -16.69 -30.42
N GLY A 481 -41.39 -15.38 -30.67
CA GLY A 481 -41.00 -14.33 -29.74
C GLY A 481 -41.75 -14.41 -28.42
N ALA A 482 -43.08 -14.52 -28.46
CA ALA A 482 -43.91 -14.58 -27.26
C ALA A 482 -43.72 -15.86 -26.44
N LYS A 483 -43.54 -17.01 -27.09
CA LYS A 483 -43.48 -18.32 -26.41
C LYS A 483 -42.09 -18.73 -25.93
N ILE A 484 -41.03 -18.34 -26.64
CA ILE A 484 -39.66 -18.82 -26.38
C ILE A 484 -38.76 -17.69 -25.88
N ILE A 485 -38.77 -16.54 -26.57
CA ILE A 485 -37.80 -15.47 -26.32
C ILE A 485 -38.25 -14.59 -25.15
N ALA A 486 -39.54 -14.27 -25.02
CA ALA A 486 -40.06 -13.46 -23.93
C ALA A 486 -39.81 -14.06 -22.54
N PRO A 487 -40.01 -15.38 -22.29
CA PRO A 487 -39.63 -15.99 -21.01
C PRO A 487 -38.13 -15.90 -20.71
N ALA A 488 -37.28 -16.05 -21.73
CA ALA A 488 -35.84 -15.90 -21.56
C ALA A 488 -35.45 -14.45 -21.25
N LYS A 489 -36.07 -13.48 -21.93
CA LYS A 489 -35.94 -12.06 -21.63
C LYS A 489 -36.36 -11.76 -20.18
N GLU A 490 -37.50 -12.25 -19.72
CA GLU A 490 -37.97 -12.03 -18.35
C GLU A 490 -36.99 -12.58 -17.31
N GLN A 491 -36.38 -13.73 -17.56
CA GLN A 491 -35.33 -14.26 -16.67
C GLN A 491 -34.07 -13.41 -16.71
N LEU A 492 -33.64 -12.97 -17.89
CA LEU A 492 -32.49 -12.08 -18.06
C LEU A 492 -32.71 -10.70 -17.39
N GLU A 493 -33.95 -10.20 -17.37
CA GLU A 493 -34.33 -8.97 -16.66
C GLU A 493 -34.26 -9.09 -15.14
N ARG A 494 -34.29 -10.31 -14.60
CA ARG A 494 -34.06 -10.57 -13.18
C ARG A 494 -32.57 -10.58 -12.79
N PHE A 495 -31.66 -10.35 -13.75
CA PHE A 495 -30.25 -10.19 -13.42
C PHE A 495 -30.05 -8.96 -12.53
N GLU A 496 -29.67 -9.24 -11.29
CA GLU A 496 -29.22 -8.25 -10.32
C GLU A 496 -28.02 -8.78 -9.54
N PHE A 497 -27.11 -7.88 -9.18
CA PHE A 497 -26.06 -8.17 -8.20
C PHE A 497 -25.76 -6.94 -7.35
N SER A 498 -25.25 -7.17 -6.15
CA SER A 498 -24.92 -6.10 -5.22
C SER A 498 -23.42 -5.99 -4.99
N LEU A 499 -22.87 -4.77 -5.07
CA LEU A 499 -21.51 -4.48 -4.62
C LEU A 499 -21.48 -3.87 -3.21
N ARG A 500 -22.61 -3.84 -2.48
CA ARG A 500 -22.72 -3.19 -1.16
C ARG A 500 -21.69 -3.72 -0.16
N ASP A 501 -21.51 -5.04 -0.11
CA ASP A 501 -20.56 -5.68 0.81
C ASP A 501 -19.11 -5.36 0.45
N LEU A 502 -18.77 -5.39 -0.84
CA LEU A 502 -17.45 -5.00 -1.33
C LEU A 502 -17.18 -3.52 -1.04
N GLY A 503 -18.12 -2.64 -1.37
CA GLY A 503 -18.04 -1.20 -1.10
C GLY A 503 -17.89 -0.89 0.39
N THR A 504 -18.64 -1.58 1.25
CA THR A 504 -18.53 -1.41 2.71
C THR A 504 -17.16 -1.83 3.23
N ARG A 505 -16.60 -2.94 2.72
CA ARG A 505 -15.26 -3.41 3.08
C ARG A 505 -14.18 -2.43 2.63
N LEU A 506 -14.25 -1.97 1.37
CA LEU A 506 -13.29 -1.00 0.82
C LEU A 506 -13.37 0.35 1.56
N ARG A 507 -14.58 0.84 1.86
CA ARG A 507 -14.76 2.05 2.70
C ARG A 507 -14.13 1.88 4.07
N ARG A 508 -14.39 0.76 4.76
CA ARG A 508 -13.75 0.49 6.06
C ARG A 508 -12.22 0.38 5.97
N ALA A 509 -11.67 -0.06 4.84
CA ALA A 509 -10.23 -0.19 4.67
C ALA A 509 -9.52 1.11 4.36
N LEU A 510 -10.14 1.96 3.53
CA LEU A 510 -9.49 3.15 2.99
C LEU A 510 -9.91 4.46 3.68
N GLN A 511 -11.08 4.47 4.33
CA GLN A 511 -11.64 5.66 4.97
C GLN A 511 -11.57 5.60 6.50
N ALA A 512 -11.17 4.47 7.08
CA ALA A 512 -10.94 4.36 8.51
C ALA A 512 -9.51 4.74 8.88
N ASP A 513 -9.27 4.92 10.17
CA ASP A 513 -7.95 5.15 10.73
C ASP A 513 -7.00 3.99 10.42
N TRP A 514 -5.82 4.33 9.90
CA TRP A 514 -4.77 3.34 9.70
C TRP A 514 -4.01 3.06 11.01
N PRO A 515 -3.65 1.78 11.29
CA PRO A 515 -2.93 1.41 12.51
C PRO A 515 -1.42 1.69 12.43
N PHE A 516 -0.97 2.43 11.41
CA PHE A 516 0.34 3.07 11.31
C PHE A 516 0.26 4.52 11.82
N PHE A 517 1.18 4.91 12.69
CA PHE A 517 1.13 6.22 13.35
C PHE A 517 2.50 6.86 13.53
N ILE A 518 2.58 8.17 13.25
CA ILE A 518 3.76 9.00 13.45
C ILE A 518 3.48 10.01 14.59
N PRO A 519 4.16 9.88 15.76
CA PRO A 519 3.82 10.59 17.01
C PRO A 519 3.71 12.10 16.94
N VAL A 520 4.55 12.71 16.14
CA VAL A 520 4.78 14.14 16.15
C VAL A 520 3.70 14.90 15.38
N ARG A 521 2.92 14.23 14.51
CA ARG A 521 1.86 14.87 13.71
C ARG A 521 0.47 14.80 14.34
N GLY A 522 0.33 14.22 15.53
CA GLY A 522 -0.82 14.44 16.42
C GLY A 522 -2.17 13.83 16.03
N GLY A 523 -2.36 13.28 14.83
CA GLY A 523 -3.68 12.79 14.37
C GLY A 523 -3.72 11.38 13.77
N PRO A 524 -4.93 10.81 13.60
CA PRO A 524 -5.16 9.67 12.70
C PRO A 524 -4.64 9.93 11.29
N TYR A 525 -4.23 8.88 10.59
CA TYR A 525 -3.89 8.98 9.17
C TYR A 525 -5.07 8.50 8.36
N TYR A 526 -5.42 9.26 7.34
CA TYR A 526 -6.37 8.88 6.31
C TYR A 526 -5.69 8.80 4.95
N VAL A 527 -6.28 8.07 4.02
CA VAL A 527 -5.83 8.02 2.63
C VAL A 527 -6.34 9.26 1.90
N ASP A 528 -5.43 10.16 1.50
CA ASP A 528 -5.74 11.37 0.71
C ASP A 528 -5.83 11.01 -0.78
N ARG A 529 -4.91 10.18 -1.26
CA ARG A 529 -4.89 9.72 -2.65
C ARG A 529 -4.72 8.22 -2.76
N ALA A 530 -5.44 7.60 -3.71
CA ALA A 530 -5.19 6.21 -4.04
C ALA A 530 -5.32 5.87 -5.53
N PHE A 531 -4.41 5.02 -6.01
CA PHE A 531 -4.33 4.62 -7.41
C PHE A 531 -3.55 3.33 -7.62
N PHE A 532 -3.62 2.77 -8.83
CA PHE A 532 -2.82 1.62 -9.22
C PHE A 532 -1.54 2.07 -9.92
N GLY A 533 -0.38 1.61 -9.46
CA GLY A 533 0.89 1.84 -10.14
C GLY A 533 1.04 0.99 -11.42
N LYS A 534 2.19 1.11 -12.10
CA LYS A 534 2.51 0.36 -13.32
C LYS A 534 2.52 -1.17 -13.15
N GLY A 535 2.82 -1.66 -11.95
CA GLY A 535 2.70 -3.07 -11.55
C GLY A 535 1.33 -3.46 -11.01
N LEU A 536 0.35 -2.55 -11.05
CA LEU A 536 -0.99 -2.68 -10.46
C LEU A 536 -1.00 -2.92 -8.95
N ASP A 537 0.10 -2.59 -8.29
CA ASP A 537 0.10 -2.39 -6.84
C ASP A 537 -0.77 -1.18 -6.51
N PHE A 538 -1.51 -1.27 -5.42
CA PHE A 538 -2.38 -0.21 -4.97
C PHE A 538 -1.60 0.74 -4.05
N ILE A 539 -1.46 1.98 -4.47
CA ILE A 539 -0.68 3.02 -3.80
C ILE A 539 -1.66 3.92 -3.06
N CYS A 540 -1.40 4.14 -1.77
CA CYS A 540 -2.15 5.01 -0.87
C CYS A 540 -1.21 6.11 -0.33
N GLU A 541 -1.44 7.36 -0.72
CA GLU A 541 -0.80 8.52 -0.10
C GLU A 541 -1.58 8.93 1.13
N MET A 542 -0.91 8.94 2.28
CA MET A 542 -1.56 9.22 3.56
C MET A 542 -1.48 10.71 3.90
N LYS A 543 -2.41 11.19 4.73
CA LYS A 543 -2.31 12.48 5.41
C LYS A 543 -2.73 12.36 6.87
N PRO A 544 -2.08 13.10 7.78
CA PRO A 544 -2.59 13.21 9.13
C PRO A 544 -3.92 14.00 9.10
N HIS A 545 -4.86 13.64 9.95
CA HIS A 545 -5.91 14.56 10.37
C HIS A 545 -5.24 15.70 11.13
N ASP A 546 -5.55 16.95 10.76
CA ASP A 546 -5.16 18.10 11.58
C ASP A 546 -5.75 17.93 12.98
N ALA A 547 -4.89 18.10 13.99
CA ALA A 547 -5.22 17.94 15.40
C ALA A 547 -5.93 19.15 15.99
#